data_AF-A0AA97F0J9-F1
#
_entry.id   AF-A0AA97F0J9-F1
#
_cell.length_a   1.000
_cell.length_b   1.000
_cell.length_c   1.000
_cell.angle_alpha   90.00
_cell.angle_beta   90.00
_cell.angle_gamma   90.00
#
_symmetry.space_group_name_H-M   'P 1'
#
loop_
_entity.id
_entity.type
_entity.pdbx_description
1 polymer ?
#
loop_
_entity_poly.entity_id
_entity_poly.type
_entity_poly.pdbx_seq_one_letter_code
_entity_poly.pdbx_strand_id
1 'polypeptide(L)'
;MQYRCPKCQSAKIMPVTQPGETVARPVVPKSLIFLIPAVLVLLLLVAISIAMWLFGNGAGTTLQIATVVVFVLCLIAGFMFYRDLPDFKISMQSFMQSQKKWQCRECHHQWQI
;
A
#
# COMPACT_ATOMS: atom_id res chain seq x y z
N MET A 1 7.68 12.15 21.47
CA MET A 1 8.47 10.89 21.38
C MET A 1 9.84 11.25 20.86
N GLN A 2 10.91 11.07 21.64
CA GLN A 2 12.26 11.49 21.26
C GLN A 2 12.84 10.45 20.27
N TYR A 3 12.84 10.74 18.96
CA TYR A 3 13.45 9.90 17.93
C TYR A 3 14.99 9.96 17.94
N ARG A 4 15.59 10.04 19.13
CA ARG A 4 17.04 10.08 19.32
C ARG A 4 17.42 8.95 20.26
N CYS A 5 18.54 8.31 19.96
CA CYS A 5 19.05 7.27 20.84
C CYS A 5 19.39 7.86 22.23
N PRO A 6 19.00 7.20 23.33
CA PRO A 6 19.28 7.68 24.68
C PRO A 6 20.78 7.72 25.00
N LYS A 7 21.59 6.87 24.35
CA LYS A 7 23.03 6.76 24.60
C LYS A 7 23.89 7.68 23.72
N CYS A 8 23.64 7.69 22.41
CA CYS A 8 24.46 8.41 21.43
C CYS A 8 23.87 9.79 21.04
N GLN A 9 22.62 10.10 21.45
CA GLN A 9 21.83 11.26 21.00
C GLN A 9 21.68 11.40 19.46
N SER A 10 22.10 10.38 18.73
CA SER A 10 22.06 10.31 17.27
C SER A 10 20.63 10.12 16.76
N ALA A 11 20.34 10.75 15.63
CA ALA A 11 19.09 10.58 14.89
C ALA A 11 19.11 9.35 13.96
N LYS A 12 20.26 8.71 13.78
CA LYS A 12 20.40 7.50 12.94
C LYS A 12 19.96 6.27 13.72
N ILE A 13 18.64 6.08 13.82
CA ILE A 13 18.01 4.94 14.48
C ILE A 13 17.38 4.02 13.42
N MET A 14 17.36 2.72 13.68
CA MET A 14 16.71 1.73 12.83
C MET A 14 15.90 0.74 13.69
N PRO A 15 14.71 0.33 13.25
CA PRO A 15 13.96 -0.71 13.94
C PRO A 15 14.74 -2.03 13.85
N VAL A 16 14.81 -2.76 14.97
CA VAL A 16 15.50 -4.05 15.02
C VAL A 16 14.47 -5.15 14.96
N THR A 17 14.64 -6.04 14.00
CA THR A 17 13.92 -7.29 13.91
C THR A 17 14.21 -8.12 15.16
N GLN A 18 13.20 -8.40 15.99
CA GLN A 18 13.34 -9.28 17.14
C GLN A 18 13.73 -10.69 16.65
N PRO A 19 14.89 -11.25 17.06
CA PRO A 19 15.22 -12.62 16.74
C PRO A 19 14.24 -13.53 17.50
N GLY A 20 13.45 -14.31 16.75
CA GLY A 20 12.47 -15.25 17.30
C GLY A 20 11.02 -14.78 17.34
N GLU A 21 10.74 -13.50 17.05
CA GLU A 21 9.37 -13.06 16.74
C GLU A 21 9.20 -13.06 15.23
N THR A 22 8.17 -13.77 14.76
CA THR A 22 7.70 -13.64 13.39
C THR A 22 7.37 -12.18 13.18
N VAL A 23 8.20 -11.50 12.37
CA VAL A 23 7.83 -10.21 11.81
C VAL A 23 6.52 -10.47 11.09
N ALA A 24 5.41 -10.10 11.71
CA ALA A 24 4.10 -10.18 11.11
C ALA A 24 4.15 -9.19 9.94
N ARG A 25 4.65 -9.65 8.80
CA ARG A 25 4.55 -8.91 7.55
C ARG A 25 3.06 -8.60 7.43
N PRO A 26 2.68 -7.31 7.35
CA PRO A 26 1.28 -6.95 7.27
C PRO A 26 0.67 -7.78 6.14
N VAL A 27 -0.43 -8.46 6.45
CA VAL A 27 -1.08 -9.35 5.50
C VAL A 27 -1.63 -8.47 4.40
N VAL A 28 -0.94 -8.42 3.26
CA VAL A 28 -1.44 -7.68 2.11
C VAL A 28 -2.60 -8.50 1.55
N PRO A 29 -3.84 -7.99 1.62
CA PRO A 29 -4.98 -8.75 1.14
C PRO A 29 -4.84 -8.96 -0.36
N LYS A 30 -5.16 -10.17 -0.84
CA LYS A 30 -5.08 -10.53 -2.27
C LYS A 30 -5.88 -9.57 -3.15
N SER A 31 -6.96 -9.01 -2.62
CA SER A 31 -7.77 -7.97 -3.26
C SER A 31 -6.96 -6.70 -3.56
N LEU A 32 -6.09 -6.23 -2.65
CA LEU A 32 -5.24 -5.05 -2.89
C LEU A 32 -4.23 -5.27 -4.02
N ILE A 33 -3.65 -6.47 -4.10
CA ILE A 33 -2.68 -6.84 -5.15
C ILE A 33 -3.33 -6.78 -6.53
N PHE A 34 -4.63 -7.09 -6.62
CA PHE A 34 -5.39 -7.03 -7.87
C PHE A 34 -5.99 -5.63 -8.14
N LEU A 35 -6.43 -4.94 -7.09
CA LEU A 35 -7.07 -3.63 -7.17
C LEU A 35 -6.14 -2.56 -7.72
N ILE A 36 -4.91 -2.48 -7.21
CA ILE A 36 -3.94 -1.45 -7.61
C ILE A 36 -3.67 -1.48 -9.13
N PRO A 37 -3.24 -2.61 -9.73
CA PRO A 37 -3.02 -2.67 -11.17
C PRO A 37 -4.32 -2.49 -11.96
N ALA A 38 -5.47 -3.01 -11.49
CA ALA A 38 -6.75 -2.82 -12.16
C ALA A 38 -7.15 -1.33 -12.25
N VAL A 39 -6.99 -0.57 -11.16
CA VAL A 39 -7.27 0.87 -11.13
C VAL A 39 -6.31 1.65 -12.03
N LEU A 40 -5.03 1.28 -12.08
CA LEU A 40 -4.07 1.91 -13.00
C LEU A 40 -4.43 1.69 -14.47
N VAL A 41 -4.82 0.45 -14.84
CA VAL A 41 -5.29 0.12 -16.19
C VAL A 41 -6.57 0.89 -16.52
N LEU A 42 -7.49 1.00 -15.56
CA LEU A 42 -8.71 1.78 -15.74
C LEU A 42 -8.42 3.27 -15.97
N LEU A 43 -7.55 3.87 -15.15
CA LEU A 43 -7.14 5.27 -15.31
C LEU A 43 -6.49 5.50 -16.67
N LEU A 44 -5.66 4.56 -17.13
CA LEU A 44 -5.05 4.61 -18.46
C LEU A 44 -6.10 4.52 -19.57
N LEU A 45 -7.06 3.61 -19.49
CA LEU A 45 -8.16 3.50 -20.46
C LEU A 45 -9.02 4.77 -20.51
N VAL A 46 -9.34 5.33 -19.36
CA VAL A 46 -10.09 6.59 -19.26
C VAL A 46 -9.28 7.75 -19.86
N ALA A 47 -7.98 7.84 -19.57
CA ALA A 47 -7.11 8.87 -20.16
C ALA A 47 -7.05 8.76 -21.69
N ILE A 48 -6.93 7.54 -22.25
CA ILE A 48 -6.95 7.30 -23.70
C ILE A 48 -8.32 7.67 -24.29
N SER A 49 -9.42 7.34 -23.60
CA SER A 49 -10.77 7.70 -24.03
C SER A 49 -10.96 9.21 -24.08
N ILE A 50 -10.43 9.96 -23.10
CA ILE A 50 -10.47 11.42 -23.07
C ILE A 50 -9.60 11.99 -24.20
N ALA A 51 -8.39 11.47 -24.39
CA ALA A 51 -7.49 11.91 -25.46
C ALA A 51 -8.12 11.72 -26.85
N MET A 52 -8.76 10.57 -27.13
CA MET A 52 -9.43 10.35 -28.41
C MET A 52 -10.69 11.20 -28.60
N TRP A 53 -11.33 11.64 -27.51
CA TRP A 53 -12.43 12.60 -27.59
C TRP A 53 -11.94 14.02 -27.87
N LEU A 54 -10.77 14.41 -27.34
CA LEU A 54 -10.16 15.73 -27.56
C LEU A 54 -9.44 15.86 -28.91
N PHE A 55 -8.80 14.80 -29.40
CA PHE A 55 -7.94 14.84 -30.60
C PHE A 55 -8.50 14.06 -31.80
N GLY A 56 -9.66 13.42 -31.68
CA GLY A 56 -10.25 12.59 -32.73
C GLY A 56 -11.78 12.66 -32.78
N ASN A 57 -12.39 11.87 -33.66
CA ASN A 57 -13.85 11.78 -33.84
C ASN A 57 -14.51 10.86 -32.78
N GLY A 58 -14.14 11.05 -31.52
CA GLY A 58 -14.63 10.25 -30.38
C GLY A 58 -13.94 8.89 -30.21
N ALA A 59 -14.18 8.26 -29.05
CA ALA A 59 -13.64 6.94 -28.75
C ALA A 59 -14.44 5.84 -29.46
N GLY A 60 -13.77 4.98 -30.20
CA GLY A 60 -14.40 3.85 -30.90
C GLY A 60 -15.16 2.91 -29.94
N THR A 61 -16.25 2.31 -30.42
CA THR A 61 -17.18 1.48 -29.65
C THR A 61 -16.49 0.35 -28.90
N THR A 62 -15.48 -0.28 -29.51
CA THR A 62 -14.67 -1.34 -28.89
C THR A 62 -13.92 -0.84 -27.64
N LEU A 63 -13.37 0.38 -27.67
CA LEU A 63 -12.66 0.94 -26.52
C LEU A 63 -13.63 1.33 -25.40
N GLN A 64 -14.80 1.88 -25.76
CA GLN A 64 -15.83 2.21 -24.77
C GLN A 64 -16.33 0.95 -24.04
N ILE A 65 -16.63 -0.13 -24.77
CA ILE A 65 -17.05 -1.41 -24.19
C ILE A 65 -15.95 -1.96 -23.27
N ALA A 66 -14.69 -1.96 -23.72
CA ALA A 66 -13.56 -2.41 -22.89
C ALA A 66 -13.43 -1.60 -21.60
N THR A 67 -13.61 -0.27 -21.68
CA THR A 67 -13.55 0.64 -20.51
C THR A 67 -14.67 0.35 -19.51
N VAL A 68 -15.90 0.12 -20.00
CA VAL A 68 -17.05 -0.24 -19.14
C VAL A 68 -16.82 -1.58 -18.44
N VAL A 69 -16.32 -2.60 -19.15
CA VAL A 69 -16.03 -3.92 -18.56
C VAL A 69 -14.97 -3.80 -17.45
N VAL A 70 -13.86 -3.08 -17.72
CA VAL A 70 -12.79 -2.87 -16.72
C VAL A 70 -13.30 -2.03 -15.54
N PHE A 71 -14.21 -1.10 -15.77
CA PHE A 71 -14.86 -0.32 -14.71
C PHE A 71 -15.71 -1.19 -13.79
N VAL A 72 -16.52 -2.09 -14.32
CA VAL A 72 -17.31 -3.03 -13.50
C VAL A 72 -16.38 -3.95 -12.69
N LEU A 73 -15.30 -4.46 -13.28
CA LEU A 73 -14.31 -5.27 -12.56
C LEU A 73 -13.63 -4.48 -11.43
N CYS A 74 -13.33 -3.19 -11.64
CA CYS A 74 -12.79 -2.33 -10.59
C CYS A 74 -13.79 -2.08 -9.45
N LEU A 75 -15.08 -1.96 -9.74
CA LEU A 75 -16.11 -1.83 -8.69
C LEU A 75 -16.21 -3.09 -7.84
N ILE A 76 -16.19 -4.28 -8.46
CA ILE A 76 -16.24 -5.56 -7.74
C ILE A 76 -15.00 -5.73 -6.86
N ALA A 77 -13.81 -5.50 -7.42
CA ALA A 77 -12.56 -5.56 -6.68
C ALA A 77 -12.51 -4.51 -5.55
N GLY A 78 -13.03 -3.30 -5.81
CA GLY A 78 -13.15 -2.21 -4.83
C GLY A 78 -14.05 -2.57 -3.67
N PHE A 79 -15.19 -3.20 -3.94
CA PHE A 79 -16.11 -3.67 -2.91
C PHE A 79 -15.49 -4.80 -2.05
N MET A 80 -14.78 -5.75 -2.68
CA MET A 80 -14.05 -6.77 -1.94
C MET A 80 -12.95 -6.14 -1.05
N PHE A 81 -12.19 -5.18 -1.60
CA PHE A 81 -11.19 -4.45 -0.82
C PHE A 81 -11.81 -3.65 0.34
N TYR A 82 -12.99 -3.06 0.13
CA TYR A 82 -13.71 -2.36 1.20
C TYR A 82 -14.02 -3.27 2.38
N ARG A 83 -14.33 -4.54 2.11
CA ARG A 83 -14.55 -5.56 3.16
C ARG A 83 -13.25 -6.00 3.83
N ASP A 84 -12.13 -6.00 3.12
CA ASP A 84 -10.80 -6.41 3.63
C ASP A 84 -10.02 -5.27 4.33
N LEU A 85 -10.45 -4.01 4.16
CA LEU A 85 -9.88 -2.82 4.80
C LEU A 85 -9.73 -2.91 6.34
N PRO A 86 -10.72 -3.37 7.13
CA PRO A 86 -10.59 -3.43 8.58
C PRO A 86 -9.47 -4.37 9.03
N ASP A 87 -9.36 -5.56 8.42
CA ASP A 87 -8.29 -6.52 8.74
C ASP A 87 -6.91 -5.98 8.35
N PHE A 88 -6.82 -5.29 7.20
CA PHE A 88 -5.59 -4.63 6.80
C PHE A 88 -5.14 -3.58 7.83
N LYS A 89 -6.08 -2.74 8.32
CA LYS A 89 -5.78 -1.74 9.36
C LYS A 89 -5.27 -2.38 10.65
N ILE A 90 -5.90 -3.45 11.12
CA ILE A 90 -5.51 -4.15 12.35
C ILE A 90 -4.10 -4.77 12.18
N SER A 91 -3.82 -5.39 11.05
CA SER A 91 -2.50 -5.99 10.76
C SER A 91 -1.37 -4.94 10.68
N MET A 92 -1.66 -3.75 10.15
CA MET A 92 -0.72 -2.62 10.10
C MET A 92 -0.48 -2.03 11.49
N GLN A 93 -1.53 -1.90 12.30
CA GLN A 93 -1.41 -1.43 13.68
C GLN A 93 -0.60 -2.40 14.54
N SER A 94 -0.82 -3.72 14.41
CA SER A 94 -0.04 -4.73 15.13
C SER A 94 1.43 -4.76 14.66
N PHE A 95 1.71 -4.54 13.38
CA PHE A 95 3.07 -4.38 12.87
C PHE A 95 3.78 -3.14 13.44
N MET A 96 3.11 -1.98 13.48
CA MET A 96 3.69 -0.77 14.07
C MET A 96 3.94 -0.92 15.58
N GLN A 97 3.09 -1.68 16.28
CA GLN A 97 3.24 -1.97 17.71
C GLN A 97 4.30 -3.04 18.00
N SER A 98 4.60 -3.94 17.05
CA SER A 98 5.65 -4.96 17.24
C SER A 98 7.06 -4.42 16.98
N GLN A 99 7.21 -3.35 16.20
CA GLN A 99 8.50 -2.69 15.96
C GLN A 99 8.88 -1.70 17.08
N LYS A 100 8.77 -2.10 18.36
CA LYS A 100 9.13 -1.25 19.52
C LYS A 100 10.61 -1.27 19.89
N LYS A 101 11.40 -2.18 19.31
CA LYS A 101 12.85 -2.23 19.50
C LYS A 101 13.57 -1.42 18.44
N TRP A 102 14.40 -0.50 18.89
CA TRP A 102 15.19 0.40 18.07
C TRP A 102 16.68 0.19 18.33
N GLN A 103 17.52 0.33 17.30
CA GLN A 103 18.97 0.30 17.38
C GLN A 103 19.58 1.59 16.83
N CYS A 104 20.56 2.17 17.54
CA CYS A 104 21.38 3.30 17.03
C CYS A 104 22.40 2.72 16.05
N ARG A 105 22.44 3.23 14.81
CA ARG A 105 23.43 2.79 13.81
C ARG A 105 24.86 3.15 14.22
N GLU A 106 25.02 4.21 15.02
CA GLU A 106 26.36 4.70 15.41
C GLU A 106 26.92 3.95 16.63
N CYS A 107 26.12 3.73 17.67
CA CYS A 107 26.60 3.07 18.90
C CYS A 107 26.09 1.65 19.10
N HIS A 108 25.34 1.09 18.13
CA HIS A 108 24.74 -0.25 18.15
C HIS A 108 23.84 -0.56 19.36
N HIS A 109 23.55 0.45 20.19
CA HIS A 109 22.71 0.32 21.37
C HIS A 109 21.28 0.03 20.96
N GLN A 110 20.70 -1.01 21.57
CA GLN A 110 19.31 -1.40 21.39
C GLN A 110 18.49 -0.93 22.59
N TRP A 111 17.34 -0.32 22.35
CA TRP A 111 16.38 0.05 23.40
C TRP A 111 14.95 -0.22 22.92
N GLN A 112 14.04 -0.36 23.89
CA GLN A 112 12.62 -0.55 23.65
C GLN A 112 11.87 0.68 24.18
N ILE A 113 10.85 1.13 23.43
CA ILE A 113 9.93 2.20 23.86
C ILE A 113 8.63 1.56 24.33
#